data_AF-A0A7V5JFU7-F1
#
_entry.id   AF-A0A7V5JFU7-F1
#
_cell.length_a   1.000
_cell.length_b   1.000
_cell.length_c   1.000
_cell.angle_alpha   90.00
_cell.angle_beta   90.00
_cell.angle_gamma   90.00
#
_symmetry.space_group_name_H-M   'P 1'
#
loop_
_entity.id
_entity.type
_entity.pdbx_description
1 polymer ?
#
loop_
_entity_poly.entity_id
_entity_poly.type
_entity_poly.pdbx_seq_one_letter_code
_entity_poly.pdbx_strand_id
1 'polypeptide(L)'
;MGTRATTGQRAAGFHPRSDAATHPVGVSGTGGMSVRTLVIQPLPGIGDMVWHLPYIHAVAAQAPDGRVDVLTKPRSRADQLLADDPAVREVLWLDRKAAHRGVAGLLRLAAELRRRRYESVWVFHNSLRYALAVYLAGIRQRHGFGGRARSLFYNRLVRFGRRELRLHPIEKGRRFLESAGVKDIEAVPVLPVSPFLRARMRSACPDCPGPWVGVGIGSSEPFKQWGGDRFAALIRRLHDTHGGSFFLLGGPAEADLADSILAATSGIPVVPVLERPIRDLVGLIAECDLYVGNDTGFLNIAAALDVPAVGLFGGSPPLGHDPRILPVLPEDGSRPWYGSPFMDRISVDRVVAVAGERLESLR
;
A
#
# COMPACT_ATOMS: atom_id res chain seq x y z
N MET A 1 64.30 10.09 47.25
CA MET A 1 63.06 10.62 47.87
C MET A 1 62.02 10.57 46.75
N GLY A 2 61.02 9.69 46.68
CA GLY A 2 60.08 9.13 47.68
C GLY A 2 58.67 9.51 47.18
N THR A 3 57.63 8.66 47.11
CA THR A 3 57.46 7.26 47.54
C THR A 3 56.22 6.65 46.83
N ARG A 4 56.25 5.34 46.46
CA ARG A 4 55.16 4.30 46.44
C ARG A 4 53.70 4.64 46.00
N ALA A 5 52.89 3.76 45.38
CA ALA A 5 53.01 2.35 44.93
C ALA A 5 51.74 1.89 44.13
N THR A 6 51.80 0.70 43.47
CA THR A 6 50.68 -0.26 43.11
C THR A 6 49.52 0.26 42.20
N THR A 7 48.92 -0.45 41.22
CA THR A 7 48.47 -1.87 41.03
C THR A 7 48.20 -2.10 39.51
N GLY A 8 48.13 -3.30 38.88
CA GLY A 8 48.48 -4.67 39.32
C GLY A 8 47.84 -5.87 38.56
N GLN A 9 46.92 -5.71 37.58
CA GLN A 9 46.21 -6.83 36.88
C GLN A 9 46.24 -6.65 35.35
N ARG A 10 46.81 -7.57 34.57
CA ARG A 10 46.34 -8.92 34.15
C ARG A 10 45.21 -8.89 33.11
N ALA A 11 45.60 -9.11 31.85
CA ALA A 11 44.68 -9.51 30.79
C ALA A 11 44.10 -10.91 31.06
N ALA A 12 42.81 -11.09 30.79
CA ALA A 12 42.15 -12.39 30.80
C ALA A 12 41.49 -12.61 29.44
N GLY A 13 41.94 -13.63 28.71
CA GLY A 13 41.25 -14.10 27.52
C GLY A 13 39.95 -14.81 27.88
N PHE A 14 38.96 -14.76 27.00
CA PHE A 14 37.73 -15.52 27.14
C PHE A 14 37.49 -16.36 25.88
N HIS A 15 37.49 -17.68 26.04
CA HIS A 15 37.10 -18.59 24.97
C HIS A 15 35.59 -18.49 24.69
N PRO A 16 35.14 -18.55 23.43
CA PRO A 16 33.73 -18.76 23.13
C PRO A 16 33.33 -20.18 23.56
N ARG A 17 32.26 -20.31 24.34
CA ARG A 17 31.63 -21.61 24.60
C ARG A 17 30.81 -22.03 23.39
N SER A 18 31.04 -23.26 22.94
CA SER A 18 30.25 -23.93 21.91
C SER A 18 29.01 -24.56 22.52
N ASP A 19 27.88 -23.84 22.54
CA ASP A 19 26.60 -24.43 22.89
C ASP A 19 26.05 -25.21 21.69
N ALA A 20 26.16 -26.53 21.76
CA ALA A 20 25.62 -27.44 20.77
C ALA A 20 24.08 -27.42 20.81
N ALA A 21 23.46 -26.69 19.88
CA ALA A 21 22.02 -26.71 19.70
C ALA A 21 21.57 -28.10 19.22
N THR A 22 20.92 -28.86 20.12
CA THR A 22 20.35 -30.18 19.85
C THR A 22 19.31 -30.10 18.73
N HIS A 23 19.52 -30.86 17.64
CA HIS A 23 18.47 -31.07 16.64
C HIS A 23 17.28 -31.83 17.26
N PRO A 24 16.04 -31.30 17.18
CA PRO A 24 14.86 -32.11 17.48
C PRO A 24 14.60 -33.06 16.30
N VAL A 25 14.77 -34.36 16.55
CA VAL A 25 14.42 -35.41 15.60
C VAL A 25 12.90 -35.56 15.56
N GLY A 26 12.32 -35.33 14.38
CA GLY A 26 11.09 -35.98 13.93
C GLY A 26 9.77 -35.59 14.61
N VAL A 27 8.98 -34.79 13.90
CA VAL A 27 7.54 -35.09 13.77
C VAL A 27 7.23 -35.23 12.28
N SER A 28 7.05 -36.47 11.84
CA SER A 28 6.50 -36.78 10.52
C SER A 28 5.03 -36.37 10.50
N GLY A 29 4.77 -35.12 10.13
CA GLY A 29 3.42 -34.58 10.03
C GLY A 29 2.60 -35.36 9.00
N THR A 30 1.53 -36.01 9.46
CA THR A 30 0.47 -36.51 8.60
C THR A 30 -0.04 -35.37 7.72
N GLY A 31 -0.34 -35.66 6.45
CA GLY A 31 -0.70 -34.67 5.43
C GLY A 31 -2.04 -33.97 5.69
N GLY A 32 -2.08 -33.10 6.71
CA GLY A 32 -3.17 -32.18 6.96
C GLY A 32 -3.33 -31.23 5.78
N MET A 33 -4.47 -31.34 5.08
CA MET A 33 -4.90 -30.39 4.06
C MET A 33 -4.78 -28.96 4.59
N SER A 34 -3.88 -28.15 4.02
CA SER A 34 -3.68 -26.76 4.45
C SER A 34 -4.99 -25.98 4.37
N VAL A 35 -5.51 -25.52 5.50
CA VAL A 35 -6.76 -24.76 5.58
C VAL A 35 -6.54 -23.39 4.94
N ARG A 36 -7.11 -23.16 3.75
CA ARG A 36 -6.95 -21.90 3.02
C ARG A 36 -8.08 -20.92 3.31
N THR A 37 -7.70 -19.66 3.53
CA THR A 37 -8.60 -18.51 3.65
C THR A 37 -8.46 -17.59 2.42
N LEU A 38 -9.59 -17.10 1.91
CA LEU A 38 -9.66 -16.19 0.76
C LEU A 38 -10.14 -14.80 1.19
N VAL A 39 -9.49 -13.74 0.73
CA VAL A 39 -10.03 -12.37 0.77
C VAL A 39 -10.49 -11.98 -0.64
N ILE A 40 -11.73 -11.50 -0.76
CA ILE A 40 -12.24 -10.94 -2.02
C ILE A 40 -12.35 -9.42 -1.86
N GLN A 41 -11.37 -8.71 -2.42
CA GLN A 41 -11.32 -7.24 -2.49
C GLN A 41 -11.28 -6.80 -3.97
N PRO A 42 -12.45 -6.57 -4.60
CA PRO A 42 -12.56 -6.36 -6.04
C PRO A 42 -12.62 -4.88 -6.45
N LEU A 43 -12.18 -3.95 -5.60
CA LEU A 43 -11.93 -2.57 -6.03
C LEU A 43 -10.69 -2.52 -6.95
N PRO A 44 -10.64 -1.60 -7.93
CA PRO A 44 -9.65 -1.66 -9.00
C PRO A 44 -8.38 -0.84 -8.78
N GLY A 45 -8.34 0.10 -7.83
CA GLY A 45 -7.21 1.00 -7.63
C GLY A 45 -6.05 0.36 -6.87
N ILE A 46 -4.85 0.92 -7.05
CA ILE A 46 -3.69 0.63 -6.20
C ILE A 46 -3.96 1.16 -4.78
N GLY A 47 -4.44 2.41 -4.65
CA GLY A 47 -4.87 2.98 -3.37
C GLY A 47 -5.96 2.16 -2.69
N ASP A 48 -6.98 1.70 -3.43
CA ASP A 48 -8.02 0.81 -2.91
C ASP A 48 -7.48 -0.48 -2.26
N MET A 49 -6.36 -1.01 -2.77
CA MET A 49 -5.70 -2.19 -2.23
C MET A 49 -4.89 -1.85 -0.99
N VAL A 50 -4.09 -0.78 -1.03
CA VAL A 50 -3.34 -0.27 0.13
C VAL A 50 -4.28 -0.01 1.32
N TRP A 51 -5.41 0.65 1.09
CA TRP A 51 -6.45 0.91 2.08
C TRP A 51 -7.09 -0.33 2.70
N HIS A 52 -6.92 -1.51 2.08
CA HIS A 52 -7.45 -2.78 2.58
C HIS A 52 -6.37 -3.66 3.22
N LEU A 53 -5.10 -3.23 3.27
CA LEU A 53 -4.01 -3.97 3.93
C LEU A 53 -4.37 -4.34 5.39
N PRO A 54 -4.84 -3.42 6.26
CA PRO A 54 -5.24 -3.80 7.63
C PRO A 54 -6.31 -4.89 7.68
N TYR A 55 -7.21 -4.90 6.70
CA TYR A 55 -8.29 -5.89 6.64
C TYR A 55 -7.84 -7.23 6.08
N ILE A 56 -6.80 -7.22 5.23
CA ILE A 56 -6.12 -8.42 4.74
C ILE A 56 -5.31 -9.02 5.89
N HIS A 57 -4.54 -8.21 6.62
CA HIS A 57 -3.71 -8.60 7.76
C HIS A 57 -4.55 -9.14 8.92
N ALA A 58 -5.59 -8.42 9.36
CA ALA A 58 -6.50 -8.88 10.41
C ALA A 58 -7.29 -10.16 10.05
N VAL A 59 -7.51 -10.45 8.76
CA VAL A 59 -8.07 -11.74 8.32
C VAL A 59 -7.00 -12.84 8.27
N ALA A 60 -5.77 -12.51 7.86
CA ALA A 60 -4.65 -13.44 7.83
C ALA A 60 -4.24 -13.89 9.25
N ALA A 61 -4.26 -12.98 10.23
CA ALA A 61 -4.02 -13.29 11.65
C ALA A 61 -5.03 -14.30 12.24
N GLN A 62 -6.21 -14.45 11.63
CA GLN A 62 -7.22 -15.46 11.99
C GLN A 62 -7.16 -16.73 11.12
N ALA A 63 -6.34 -16.75 10.06
CA ALA A 63 -6.17 -17.94 9.23
C ALA A 63 -5.25 -18.96 9.94
N PRO A 64 -5.53 -20.27 9.88
CA PRO A 64 -4.74 -21.27 10.62
C PRO A 64 -3.25 -21.35 10.27
N ASP A 65 -2.85 -20.85 9.09
CA ASP A 65 -1.46 -20.74 8.67
C ASP A 65 -0.95 -19.29 8.55
N GLY A 66 -1.68 -18.33 9.14
CA GLY A 66 -1.31 -16.91 9.15
C GLY A 66 -1.40 -16.21 7.79
N ARG A 67 -2.03 -16.83 6.77
CA ARG A 67 -2.00 -16.35 5.38
C ARG A 67 -3.34 -16.40 4.65
N VAL A 68 -3.50 -15.49 3.69
CA VAL A 68 -4.65 -15.44 2.78
C VAL A 68 -4.22 -15.48 1.32
N ASP A 69 -5.09 -16.01 0.49
CA ASP A 69 -5.07 -15.77 -0.95
C ASP A 69 -5.97 -14.54 -1.24
N VAL A 70 -5.60 -13.64 -2.17
CA VAL A 70 -6.34 -12.39 -2.42
C VAL A 70 -6.92 -12.35 -3.84
N LEU A 71 -8.25 -12.36 -3.97
CA LEU A 71 -8.96 -12.19 -5.25
C LEU A 71 -9.32 -10.73 -5.51
N THR A 72 -8.71 -10.14 -6.54
CA THR A 72 -8.85 -8.73 -6.91
C THR A 72 -8.76 -8.51 -8.43
N LYS A 73 -8.77 -7.26 -8.91
CA LYS A 73 -8.67 -6.91 -10.34
C LYS A 73 -7.24 -6.57 -10.75
N PRO A 74 -6.78 -6.90 -11.97
CA PRO A 74 -5.41 -6.59 -12.44
C PRO A 74 -4.96 -5.13 -12.31
N ARG A 75 -5.88 -4.14 -12.38
CA ARG A 75 -5.54 -2.72 -12.22
C ARG A 75 -5.02 -2.35 -10.81
N SER A 76 -5.30 -3.19 -9.80
CA SER A 76 -4.75 -2.99 -8.44
C SER A 76 -3.27 -3.34 -8.31
N ARG A 77 -2.69 -4.07 -9.30
CA ARG A 77 -1.29 -4.53 -9.31
C ARG A 77 -0.87 -5.28 -8.03
N ALA A 78 -1.84 -5.94 -7.38
CA ALA A 78 -1.66 -6.54 -6.07
C ALA A 78 -0.60 -7.66 -6.03
N ASP A 79 -0.35 -8.35 -7.15
CA ASP A 79 0.72 -9.34 -7.30
C ASP A 79 2.13 -8.73 -7.11
N GLN A 80 2.30 -7.48 -7.51
CA GLN A 80 3.56 -6.74 -7.40
C GLN A 80 3.62 -5.91 -6.12
N LEU A 81 2.48 -5.35 -5.70
CA LEU A 81 2.34 -4.59 -4.47
C LEU A 81 2.56 -5.47 -3.24
N LEU A 82 1.93 -6.66 -3.19
CA LEU A 82 1.91 -7.56 -2.04
C LEU A 82 3.01 -8.65 -2.13
N ALA A 83 3.99 -8.49 -3.02
CA ALA A 83 4.98 -9.52 -3.35
C ALA A 83 5.92 -9.88 -2.18
N ASP A 84 6.12 -8.94 -1.26
CA ASP A 84 6.99 -9.08 -0.08
C ASP A 84 6.16 -9.23 1.22
N ASP A 85 4.83 -9.32 1.12
CA ASP A 85 3.90 -9.39 2.26
C ASP A 85 3.74 -10.84 2.77
N PRO A 86 4.20 -11.18 3.98
CA PRO A 86 4.18 -12.55 4.49
C PRO A 86 2.76 -13.06 4.80
N ALA A 87 1.76 -12.18 4.92
CA ALA A 87 0.35 -12.52 5.13
C ALA A 87 -0.36 -12.89 3.82
N VAL A 88 0.23 -12.59 2.66
CA VAL A 88 -0.38 -12.84 1.34
C VAL A 88 0.36 -13.98 0.65
N ARG A 89 -0.36 -15.08 0.40
CA ARG A 89 0.23 -16.26 -0.25
C ARG A 89 0.30 -16.13 -1.77
N GLU A 90 -0.79 -15.67 -2.37
CA GLU A 90 -0.92 -15.49 -3.81
C GLU A 90 -2.10 -14.56 -4.16
N VAL A 91 -2.02 -13.94 -5.34
CA VAL A 91 -3.04 -13.03 -5.87
C VAL A 91 -3.76 -13.67 -7.05
N LEU A 92 -5.09 -13.59 -7.02
CA LEU A 92 -5.98 -14.15 -8.02
C LEU A 92 -6.71 -13.04 -8.79
N TRP A 93 -6.85 -13.24 -10.11
CA TRP A 93 -7.38 -12.20 -11.00
C TRP A 93 -8.84 -12.37 -11.37
N LEU A 94 -9.65 -11.45 -10.86
CA LEU A 94 -11.04 -11.25 -11.23
C LEU A 94 -11.16 -10.40 -12.51
N ASP A 95 -10.85 -11.01 -13.67
CA ASP A 95 -11.15 -10.39 -14.96
C ASP A 95 -12.67 -10.38 -15.27
N ARG A 96 -13.37 -9.31 -14.88
CA ARG A 96 -14.79 -9.12 -15.22
C ARG A 96 -15.07 -8.70 -16.67
N LYS A 97 -14.04 -8.43 -17.49
CA LYS A 97 -14.21 -7.98 -18.88
C LYS A 97 -14.17 -9.15 -19.87
N ALA A 98 -13.37 -10.19 -19.63
CA ALA A 98 -13.42 -11.44 -20.39
C ALA A 98 -13.71 -12.67 -19.51
N ALA A 99 -12.71 -13.26 -18.84
CA ALA A 99 -12.80 -14.61 -18.25
C ALA A 99 -13.96 -14.79 -17.26
N HIS A 100 -14.24 -13.76 -16.44
CA HIS A 100 -15.30 -13.72 -15.44
C HIS A 100 -16.46 -12.79 -15.82
N ARG A 101 -16.80 -12.68 -17.12
CA ARG A 101 -17.97 -11.94 -17.62
C ARG A 101 -19.26 -12.78 -17.56
N GLY A 102 -20.41 -12.13 -17.31
CA GLY A 102 -21.74 -12.75 -17.42
C GLY A 102 -22.00 -13.93 -16.44
N VAL A 103 -22.94 -14.81 -16.79
CA VAL A 103 -23.29 -16.00 -16.00
C VAL A 103 -22.22 -17.10 -16.15
N ALA A 104 -21.76 -17.37 -17.38
CA ALA A 104 -20.69 -18.35 -17.61
C ALA A 104 -19.42 -18.02 -16.81
N GLY A 105 -19.00 -16.75 -16.77
CA GLY A 105 -17.87 -16.30 -15.96
C GLY A 105 -18.13 -16.27 -14.45
N LEU A 106 -19.38 -16.35 -13.99
CA LEU A 106 -19.70 -16.58 -12.57
C LEU A 106 -19.49 -18.05 -12.21
N LEU A 107 -19.98 -18.97 -13.06
CA LEU A 107 -19.79 -20.40 -12.89
C LEU A 107 -18.32 -20.80 -12.99
N ARG A 108 -17.57 -20.17 -13.91
CA ARG A 108 -16.10 -20.31 -14.02
C ARG A 108 -15.40 -19.91 -12.72
N LEU A 109 -15.69 -18.72 -12.19
CA LEU A 109 -15.13 -18.26 -10.92
C LEU A 109 -15.46 -19.25 -9.79
N ALA A 110 -16.72 -19.69 -9.67
CA ALA A 110 -17.12 -20.66 -8.65
C ALA A 110 -16.37 -22.01 -8.80
N ALA A 111 -16.12 -22.47 -10.03
CA ALA A 111 -15.36 -23.69 -10.29
C ALA A 111 -13.86 -23.55 -9.97
N GLU A 112 -13.26 -22.39 -10.22
CA GLU A 112 -11.87 -22.08 -9.86
C GLU A 112 -11.68 -21.99 -8.33
N LEU A 113 -12.60 -21.29 -7.64
CA LEU A 113 -12.59 -21.22 -6.18
C LEU A 113 -12.82 -22.60 -5.53
N ARG A 114 -13.70 -23.44 -6.10
CA ARG A 114 -13.92 -24.81 -5.62
C ARG A 114 -12.67 -25.69 -5.78
N ARG A 115 -11.96 -25.59 -6.91
CA ARG A 115 -10.70 -26.32 -7.16
C ARG A 115 -9.62 -26.00 -6.13
N ARG A 116 -9.61 -24.77 -5.59
CA ARG A 116 -8.68 -24.31 -4.56
C ARG A 116 -9.03 -24.72 -3.13
N ARG A 117 -10.22 -25.31 -2.91
CA ARG A 117 -10.68 -25.90 -1.63
C ARG A 117 -10.56 -24.94 -0.43
N TYR A 118 -10.92 -23.67 -0.62
CA TYR A 118 -11.01 -22.70 0.48
C TYR A 118 -11.99 -23.16 1.56
N GLU A 119 -11.57 -23.06 2.82
CA GLU A 119 -12.45 -23.31 3.95
C GLU A 119 -13.19 -22.04 4.36
N SER A 120 -12.51 -20.90 4.34
CA SER A 120 -13.06 -19.60 4.71
C SER A 120 -12.89 -18.56 3.60
N VAL A 121 -13.84 -17.63 3.51
CA VAL A 121 -13.77 -16.47 2.62
C VAL A 121 -14.36 -15.22 3.27
N TRP A 122 -13.69 -14.08 3.08
CA TRP A 122 -14.11 -12.75 3.51
C TRP A 122 -14.34 -11.85 2.31
N VAL A 123 -15.59 -11.44 2.09
CA VAL A 123 -16.00 -10.67 0.91
C VAL A 123 -16.23 -9.20 1.24
N PHE A 124 -15.24 -8.35 0.94
CA PHE A 124 -15.25 -6.90 1.20
C PHE A 124 -16.08 -6.10 0.17
N HIS A 125 -17.12 -6.71 -0.40
CA HIS A 125 -17.94 -6.06 -1.42
C HIS A 125 -19.39 -6.54 -1.43
N ASN A 126 -20.31 -5.59 -1.43
CA ASN A 126 -21.78 -5.81 -1.39
C ASN A 126 -22.38 -6.46 -2.66
N SER A 127 -21.60 -7.09 -3.56
CA SER A 127 -22.15 -7.63 -4.82
C SER A 127 -22.71 -9.03 -4.62
N LEU A 128 -23.96 -9.23 -5.03
CA LEU A 128 -24.60 -10.55 -5.03
C LEU A 128 -23.84 -11.56 -5.90
N ARG A 129 -23.09 -11.09 -6.91
CA ARG A 129 -22.22 -11.92 -7.77
C ARG A 129 -21.19 -12.68 -6.95
N TYR A 130 -20.48 -12.01 -6.05
CA TYR A 130 -19.42 -12.64 -5.26
C TYR A 130 -20.02 -13.55 -4.20
N ALA A 131 -21.13 -13.13 -3.57
CA ALA A 131 -21.89 -13.96 -2.64
C ALA A 131 -22.32 -15.29 -3.27
N LEU A 132 -22.91 -15.23 -4.47
CA LEU A 132 -23.32 -16.41 -5.23
C LEU A 132 -22.11 -17.23 -5.71
N ALA A 133 -20.99 -16.59 -6.10
CA ALA A 133 -19.77 -17.30 -6.51
C ALA A 133 -19.21 -18.16 -5.36
N VAL A 134 -19.07 -17.60 -4.15
CA VAL A 134 -18.52 -18.32 -3.00
C VAL A 134 -19.47 -19.37 -2.44
N TYR A 135 -20.78 -19.13 -2.54
CA TYR A 135 -21.81 -20.12 -2.22
C TYR A 135 -21.75 -21.31 -3.18
N LEU A 136 -21.77 -21.06 -4.49
CA LEU A 136 -21.66 -22.11 -5.50
C LEU A 136 -20.33 -22.87 -5.37
N ALA A 137 -19.22 -22.17 -5.08
CA ALA A 137 -17.92 -22.80 -4.84
C ALA A 137 -17.91 -23.79 -3.66
N GLY A 138 -18.90 -23.75 -2.76
CA GLY A 138 -19.01 -24.66 -1.62
C GLY A 138 -18.11 -24.31 -0.43
N ILE A 139 -17.58 -23.08 -0.37
CA ILE A 139 -16.69 -22.62 0.71
C ILE A 139 -17.44 -22.71 2.05
N ARG A 140 -16.83 -23.26 3.11
CA ARG A 140 -17.52 -23.65 4.34
C ARG A 140 -17.95 -22.45 5.20
N GLN A 141 -17.04 -21.53 5.47
CA GLN A 141 -17.29 -20.28 6.20
C GLN A 141 -17.31 -19.12 5.19
N ARG A 142 -18.44 -18.45 5.05
CA ARG A 142 -18.65 -17.40 4.03
C ARG A 142 -19.04 -16.10 4.72
N HIS A 143 -18.01 -15.30 5.00
CA HIS A 143 -18.09 -14.00 5.65
C HIS A 143 -18.34 -12.91 4.61
N GLY A 144 -19.26 -12.01 4.91
CA GLY A 144 -19.54 -10.86 4.07
C GLY A 144 -20.59 -9.95 4.69
N PHE A 145 -20.71 -8.74 4.17
CA PHE A 145 -21.69 -7.76 4.66
C PHE A 145 -22.84 -7.50 3.67
N GLY A 146 -23.96 -6.99 4.20
CA GLY A 146 -25.03 -6.37 3.43
C GLY A 146 -26.43 -6.63 3.95
N GLY A 147 -27.44 -6.37 3.11
CA GLY A 147 -28.86 -6.57 3.45
C GLY A 147 -29.31 -8.03 3.48
N ARG A 148 -30.45 -8.29 4.14
CA ARG A 148 -31.01 -9.63 4.44
C ARG A 148 -30.93 -10.66 3.30
N ALA A 149 -31.20 -10.27 2.05
CA ALA A 149 -31.15 -11.19 0.90
C ALA A 149 -29.81 -11.92 0.71
N ARG A 150 -28.70 -11.46 1.32
CA ARG A 150 -27.39 -12.12 1.28
C ARG A 150 -27.23 -13.26 2.28
N SER A 151 -28.12 -13.43 3.27
CA SER A 151 -28.03 -14.53 4.25
C SER A 151 -28.25 -15.92 3.63
N LEU A 152 -28.84 -15.98 2.43
CA LEU A 152 -28.94 -17.21 1.63
C LEU A 152 -27.55 -17.70 1.17
N PHE A 153 -26.60 -16.78 1.00
CA PHE A 153 -25.28 -17.05 0.44
C PHE A 153 -24.17 -16.97 1.50
N TYR A 154 -24.28 -16.07 2.47
CA TYR A 154 -23.34 -15.91 3.59
C TYR A 154 -23.92 -16.51 4.88
N ASN A 155 -23.25 -17.53 5.42
CA ASN A 155 -23.56 -18.07 6.76
C ASN A 155 -22.89 -17.26 7.89
N ARG A 156 -21.96 -16.35 7.56
CA ARG A 156 -21.38 -15.36 8.48
C ARG A 156 -21.68 -13.94 7.97
N LEU A 157 -22.97 -13.63 7.85
CA LEU A 157 -23.45 -12.32 7.38
C LEU A 157 -23.40 -11.25 8.48
N VAL A 158 -22.63 -10.19 8.25
CA VAL A 158 -22.79 -8.91 8.96
C VAL A 158 -23.89 -8.09 8.29
N ARG A 159 -24.90 -7.67 9.04
CA ARG A 159 -26.05 -6.93 8.50
C ARG A 159 -25.74 -5.43 8.44
N PHE A 160 -25.60 -4.89 7.23
CA PHE A 160 -25.47 -3.44 7.01
C PHE A 160 -26.80 -2.85 6.55
N GLY A 161 -27.22 -1.76 7.20
CA GLY A 161 -28.33 -0.91 6.80
C GLY A 161 -27.97 0.06 5.67
N ARG A 162 -28.94 0.91 5.29
CA ARG A 162 -28.78 1.87 4.18
C ARG A 162 -27.65 2.87 4.40
N ARG A 163 -27.38 3.25 5.66
CA ARG A 163 -26.28 4.18 6.02
C ARG A 163 -24.93 3.51 5.85
N GLU A 164 -24.71 2.32 6.41
CA GLU A 164 -23.42 1.63 6.30
C GLU A 164 -23.05 1.26 4.86
N LEU A 165 -24.05 0.87 4.06
CA LEU A 165 -23.86 0.61 2.62
C LEU A 165 -23.40 1.84 1.81
N ARG A 166 -23.53 3.06 2.35
CA ARG A 166 -23.06 4.31 1.73
C ARG A 166 -21.70 4.80 2.24
N LEU A 167 -21.13 4.21 3.29
CA LEU A 167 -19.82 4.62 3.84
C LEU A 167 -18.67 4.41 2.84
N HIS A 168 -17.53 5.05 3.06
CA HIS A 168 -16.32 4.80 2.28
C HIS A 168 -15.87 3.32 2.41
N PRO A 169 -15.24 2.69 1.40
CA PRO A 169 -14.77 1.30 1.51
C PRO A 169 -13.90 0.99 2.73
N ILE A 170 -13.04 1.94 3.14
CA ILE A 170 -12.25 1.88 4.40
C ILE A 170 -13.18 1.60 5.59
N GLU A 171 -14.04 2.56 5.90
CA GLU A 171 -14.97 2.48 7.03
C GLU A 171 -15.94 1.27 6.94
N LYS A 172 -16.28 0.81 5.74
CA LYS A 172 -17.03 -0.45 5.54
C LYS A 172 -16.22 -1.68 5.95
N GLY A 173 -14.94 -1.74 5.57
CA GLY A 173 -14.04 -2.85 5.91
C GLY A 173 -13.83 -2.94 7.42
N ARG A 174 -13.51 -1.81 8.06
CA ARG A 174 -13.37 -1.69 9.52
C ARG A 174 -14.63 -2.19 10.25
N ARG A 175 -15.80 -1.61 9.97
CA ARG A 175 -17.07 -2.02 10.60
C ARG A 175 -17.44 -3.47 10.33
N PHE A 176 -17.12 -4.00 9.15
CA PHE A 176 -17.41 -5.39 8.79
C PHE A 176 -16.61 -6.35 9.68
N LEU A 177 -15.32 -6.10 9.87
CA LEU A 177 -14.46 -6.92 10.72
C LEU A 177 -14.81 -6.77 12.22
N GLU A 178 -15.00 -5.55 12.71
CA GLU A 178 -15.45 -5.29 14.10
C GLU A 178 -16.77 -6.02 14.40
N SER A 179 -17.76 -5.91 13.52
CA SER A 179 -19.06 -6.59 13.68
C SER A 179 -18.99 -8.11 13.50
N ALA A 180 -17.90 -8.63 12.91
CA ALA A 180 -17.63 -10.06 12.82
C ALA A 180 -16.85 -10.59 14.04
N GLY A 181 -16.52 -9.73 15.01
CA GLY A 181 -15.78 -10.09 16.23
C GLY A 181 -14.25 -10.09 16.07
N VAL A 182 -13.74 -9.54 14.97
CA VAL A 182 -12.29 -9.39 14.75
C VAL A 182 -11.77 -8.24 15.60
N LYS A 183 -10.67 -8.49 16.31
CA LYS A 183 -10.00 -7.53 17.19
C LYS A 183 -8.70 -7.05 16.56
N ASP A 184 -8.11 -6.03 17.17
CA ASP A 184 -6.73 -5.59 16.92
C ASP A 184 -6.43 -5.27 15.45
N ILE A 185 -7.45 -4.79 14.72
CA ILE A 185 -7.36 -4.34 13.33
C ILE A 185 -6.52 -3.07 13.30
N GLU A 186 -5.48 -3.04 12.47
CA GLU A 186 -4.61 -1.87 12.34
C GLU A 186 -5.40 -0.66 11.81
N ALA A 187 -5.18 0.52 12.40
CA ALA A 187 -5.85 1.74 11.97
C ALA A 187 -5.30 2.26 10.62
N VAL A 188 -4.00 2.04 10.39
CA VAL A 188 -3.23 2.58 9.26
C VAL A 188 -2.69 1.43 8.39
N PRO A 189 -2.65 1.57 7.06
CA PRO A 189 -1.94 0.63 6.20
C PRO A 189 -0.46 0.50 6.57
N VAL A 190 0.06 -0.73 6.44
CA VAL A 190 1.48 -1.06 6.48
C VAL A 190 1.76 -1.93 5.26
N LEU A 191 2.78 -1.59 4.48
CA LEU A 191 3.21 -2.34 3.30
C LEU A 191 4.58 -2.98 3.57
N PRO A 192 4.67 -4.29 3.81
CA PRO A 192 5.95 -4.96 3.98
C PRO A 192 6.82 -4.85 2.72
N VAL A 193 8.12 -4.57 2.92
CA VAL A 193 9.11 -4.48 1.86
C VAL A 193 10.40 -5.17 2.32
N SER A 194 10.96 -6.06 1.50
CA SER A 194 12.12 -6.86 1.88
C SER A 194 13.42 -6.02 1.93
N PRO A 195 14.35 -6.30 2.86
CA PRO A 195 15.66 -5.66 2.88
C PRO A 195 16.46 -5.83 1.58
N PHE A 196 16.24 -6.93 0.86
CA PHE A 196 16.83 -7.15 -0.47
C PHE A 196 16.31 -6.16 -1.51
N LEU A 197 14.99 -5.92 -1.55
CA LEU A 197 14.38 -4.96 -2.46
C LEU A 197 14.87 -3.53 -2.16
N ARG A 198 14.91 -3.15 -0.87
CA ARG A 198 15.50 -1.90 -0.38
C ARG A 198 16.95 -1.70 -0.85
N ALA A 199 17.83 -2.67 -0.56
CA ALA A 199 19.23 -2.63 -0.95
C ALA A 199 19.42 -2.53 -2.48
N ARG A 200 18.64 -3.29 -3.26
CA ARG A 200 18.66 -3.25 -4.72
C ARG A 200 18.33 -1.85 -5.28
N MET A 201 17.43 -1.10 -4.64
CA MET A 201 17.07 0.25 -5.08
C MET A 201 18.14 1.29 -4.70
N ARG A 202 18.73 1.22 -3.49
CA ARG A 202 19.90 2.03 -3.15
C ARG A 202 21.05 1.82 -4.14
N SER A 203 21.38 0.55 -4.44
CA SER A 203 22.43 0.20 -5.40
C SER A 203 22.13 0.61 -6.85
N ALA A 204 20.89 0.99 -7.19
CA ALA A 204 20.53 1.44 -8.52
C ALA A 204 20.82 2.95 -8.77
N CYS A 205 21.05 3.73 -7.71
CA CYS A 205 21.60 5.08 -7.82
C CYS A 205 22.63 5.36 -6.69
N PRO A 206 23.84 4.79 -6.77
CA PRO A 206 24.85 4.94 -5.73
C PRO A 206 25.31 6.40 -5.54
N ASP A 207 25.24 7.21 -6.61
CA ASP A 207 25.69 8.60 -6.64
C ASP A 207 24.55 9.63 -6.45
N CYS A 208 23.32 9.19 -6.17
CA CYS A 208 22.19 10.09 -5.90
C CYS A 208 22.35 10.76 -4.50
N PRO A 209 22.65 12.06 -4.39
CA PRO A 209 22.74 12.73 -3.09
C PRO A 209 21.41 12.69 -2.32
N GLY A 210 21.50 12.57 -0.99
CA GLY A 210 20.36 12.73 -0.09
C GLY A 210 19.98 14.20 0.13
N PRO A 211 18.72 14.52 0.51
CA PRO A 211 17.61 13.58 0.69
C PRO A 211 17.05 13.04 -0.64
N TRP A 212 16.41 11.88 -0.60
CA TRP A 212 15.71 11.27 -1.73
C TRP A 212 14.23 11.63 -1.68
N VAL A 213 13.72 12.29 -2.73
CA VAL A 213 12.33 12.78 -2.80
C VAL A 213 11.58 12.11 -3.95
N GLY A 214 10.55 11.32 -3.61
CA GLY A 214 9.63 10.75 -4.60
C GLY A 214 8.59 11.77 -5.05
N VAL A 215 8.49 12.05 -6.35
CA VAL A 215 7.58 13.06 -6.91
C VAL A 215 6.51 12.41 -7.78
N GLY A 216 5.29 12.25 -7.26
CA GLY A 216 4.16 11.65 -7.97
C GLY A 216 3.48 12.62 -8.92
N ILE A 217 3.98 12.70 -10.15
CA ILE A 217 3.57 13.70 -11.17
C ILE A 217 2.24 13.40 -11.86
N GLY A 218 1.89 12.12 -11.97
CA GLY A 218 0.77 11.63 -12.79
C GLY A 218 -0.58 11.55 -12.09
N SER A 219 -1.64 11.29 -12.86
CA SER A 219 -2.94 10.85 -12.35
C SER A 219 -3.84 10.36 -13.49
N SER A 220 -4.47 9.19 -13.30
CA SER A 220 -5.49 8.67 -14.23
C SER A 220 -6.82 9.45 -14.21
N GLU A 221 -6.92 10.46 -13.35
CA GLU A 221 -8.08 11.34 -13.17
C GLU A 221 -7.59 12.78 -13.43
N PRO A 222 -7.88 13.39 -14.60
CA PRO A 222 -7.28 14.67 -15.00
C PRO A 222 -7.51 15.82 -14.01
N PHE A 223 -8.67 15.86 -13.35
CA PHE A 223 -9.00 16.86 -12.33
C PHE A 223 -8.15 16.77 -11.05
N LYS A 224 -7.26 15.78 -10.93
CA LYS A 224 -6.26 15.66 -9.85
C LYS A 224 -4.83 15.98 -10.27
N GLN A 225 -4.59 16.42 -11.51
CA GLN A 225 -3.23 16.75 -11.96
C GLN A 225 -2.84 18.18 -11.55
N TRP A 226 -1.68 18.33 -10.92
CA TRP A 226 -1.15 19.64 -10.53
C TRP A 226 -0.41 20.37 -11.68
N GLY A 227 0.12 19.63 -12.66
CA GLY A 227 0.76 20.17 -13.86
C GLY A 227 2.30 20.29 -13.78
N GLY A 228 2.96 20.16 -14.93
CA GLY A 228 4.42 20.02 -15.04
C GLY A 228 5.20 21.22 -14.51
N ASP A 229 4.82 22.44 -14.92
CA ASP A 229 5.49 23.68 -14.50
C ASP A 229 5.53 23.83 -12.98
N ARG A 230 4.46 23.42 -12.28
CA ARG A 230 4.36 23.47 -10.81
C ARG A 230 5.27 22.44 -10.15
N PHE A 231 5.33 21.21 -10.67
CA PHE A 231 6.27 20.19 -10.20
C PHE A 231 7.73 20.57 -10.46
N ALA A 232 8.05 21.15 -11.62
CA ALA A 232 9.39 21.65 -11.91
C ALA A 232 9.79 22.80 -10.96
N ALA A 233 8.88 23.75 -10.72
CA ALA A 233 9.12 24.85 -9.77
C ALA A 233 9.29 24.37 -8.32
N LEU A 234 8.53 23.34 -7.90
CA LEU A 234 8.68 22.67 -6.61
C LEU A 234 10.07 22.02 -6.48
N ILE A 235 10.48 21.22 -7.47
CA ILE A 235 11.77 20.52 -7.47
C ILE A 235 12.94 21.50 -7.37
N ARG A 236 12.95 22.56 -8.18
CA ARG A 236 14.00 23.60 -8.09
C ARG A 236 14.10 24.18 -6.69
N ARG A 237 12.98 24.66 -6.13
CA ARG A 237 12.99 25.35 -4.83
C ARG A 237 13.34 24.45 -3.65
N LEU A 238 12.97 23.17 -3.69
CA LEU A 238 13.41 22.20 -2.70
C LEU A 238 14.91 21.91 -2.87
N HIS A 239 15.40 21.71 -4.09
CA HIS A 239 16.81 21.49 -4.35
C HIS A 239 17.69 22.68 -3.91
N ASP A 240 17.29 23.91 -4.24
CA ASP A 240 18.03 25.15 -3.91
C ASP A 240 18.21 25.36 -2.40
N THR A 241 17.35 24.74 -1.57
CA THR A 241 17.34 24.89 -0.10
C THR A 241 17.77 23.63 0.65
N HIS A 242 17.58 22.44 0.08
CA HIS A 242 17.80 21.16 0.74
C HIS A 242 18.78 20.22 0.01
N GLY A 243 19.12 20.50 -1.25
CA GLY A 243 19.85 19.61 -2.14
C GLY A 243 19.03 18.37 -2.53
N GLY A 244 19.70 17.23 -2.65
CA GLY A 244 19.06 15.93 -2.81
C GLY A 244 18.74 15.50 -4.25
N SER A 245 18.06 14.36 -4.34
CA SER A 245 17.70 13.68 -5.59
C SER A 245 16.18 13.50 -5.70
N PHE A 246 15.64 13.72 -6.90
CA PHE A 246 14.20 13.71 -7.14
C PHE A 246 13.82 12.61 -8.13
N PHE A 247 12.87 11.75 -7.76
CA PHE A 247 12.44 10.62 -8.58
C PHE A 247 11.03 10.90 -9.13
N LEU A 248 10.90 11.12 -10.44
CA LEU A 248 9.60 11.39 -11.06
C LEU A 248 8.82 10.08 -11.23
N LEU A 249 7.75 9.89 -10.46
CA LEU A 249 6.96 8.66 -10.42
C LEU A 249 5.71 8.83 -11.29
N GLY A 250 5.62 8.02 -12.35
CA GLY A 250 4.55 8.10 -13.35
C GLY A 250 4.36 6.78 -14.12
N GLY A 251 3.28 6.70 -14.89
CA GLY A 251 3.07 5.63 -15.87
C GLY A 251 3.56 6.02 -17.26
N PRO A 252 3.34 5.14 -18.27
CA PRO A 252 3.60 5.44 -19.68
C PRO A 252 2.93 6.73 -20.19
N ALA A 253 1.75 7.06 -19.64
CA ALA A 253 0.97 8.23 -20.05
C ALA A 253 1.55 9.57 -19.53
N GLU A 254 2.59 9.51 -18.70
CA GLU A 254 3.25 10.68 -18.11
C GLU A 254 4.63 10.97 -18.73
N ALA A 255 5.00 10.34 -19.86
CA ALA A 255 6.27 10.57 -20.56
C ALA A 255 6.50 12.05 -20.91
N ASP A 256 5.62 12.64 -21.74
CA ASP A 256 5.71 14.05 -22.15
C ASP A 256 5.74 15.01 -20.95
N LEU A 257 5.03 14.65 -19.86
CA LEU A 257 5.01 15.43 -18.62
C LEU A 257 6.36 15.37 -17.90
N ALA A 258 6.95 14.18 -17.77
CA ALA A 258 8.28 14.01 -17.19
C ALA A 258 9.36 14.72 -18.01
N ASP A 259 9.34 14.62 -19.34
CA ASP A 259 10.28 15.29 -20.23
C ASP A 259 10.22 16.82 -20.08
N SER A 260 9.01 17.38 -19.94
CA SER A 260 8.83 18.81 -19.66
C SER A 260 9.43 19.24 -18.32
N ILE A 261 9.30 18.40 -17.28
CA ILE A 261 9.88 18.63 -15.96
C ILE A 261 11.41 18.53 -16.01
N LEU A 262 11.96 17.50 -16.67
CA LEU A 262 13.41 17.30 -16.82
C LEU A 262 14.07 18.46 -17.57
N ALA A 263 13.50 18.90 -18.68
CA ALA A 263 13.98 20.08 -19.42
C ALA A 263 13.96 21.33 -18.53
N ALA A 264 12.93 21.48 -17.70
CA ALA A 264 12.79 22.58 -16.76
C ALA A 264 13.75 22.48 -15.55
N THR A 265 14.17 21.29 -15.13
CA THR A 265 15.05 21.05 -13.96
C THR A 265 16.49 20.67 -14.33
N SER A 266 16.96 21.08 -15.51
CA SER A 266 18.35 20.88 -15.94
C SER A 266 19.35 21.35 -14.89
N GLY A 267 20.36 20.52 -14.59
CA GLY A 267 21.36 20.75 -13.54
C GLY A 267 21.00 20.20 -12.15
N ILE A 268 19.77 19.72 -11.95
CA ILE A 268 19.32 19.08 -10.70
C ILE A 268 19.36 17.55 -10.87
N PRO A 269 19.73 16.76 -9.83
CA PRO A 269 19.63 15.30 -9.85
C PRO A 269 18.16 14.82 -9.91
N VAL A 270 17.58 14.78 -11.11
CA VAL A 270 16.21 14.32 -11.36
C VAL A 270 16.23 13.05 -12.21
N VAL A 271 15.62 11.98 -11.69
CA VAL A 271 15.56 10.66 -12.35
C VAL A 271 14.12 10.35 -12.75
N PRO A 272 13.80 10.16 -14.05
CA PRO A 272 12.49 9.69 -14.46
C PRO A 272 12.33 8.20 -14.13
N VAL A 273 11.32 7.86 -13.33
CA VAL A 273 11.01 6.49 -12.93
C VAL A 273 9.63 6.12 -13.48
N LEU A 274 9.56 6.14 -14.81
CA LEU A 274 8.37 5.80 -15.58
C LEU A 274 8.35 4.30 -15.92
N GLU A 275 7.15 3.78 -16.15
CA GLU A 275 6.88 2.42 -16.67
C GLU A 275 7.42 1.24 -15.84
N ARG A 276 7.96 1.50 -14.64
CA ARG A 276 8.53 0.45 -13.78
C ARG A 276 7.44 -0.47 -13.19
N PRO A 277 7.78 -1.75 -12.92
CA PRO A 277 6.93 -2.62 -12.11
C PRO A 277 6.59 -1.95 -10.77
N ILE A 278 5.36 -2.15 -10.26
CA ILE A 278 4.95 -1.57 -8.98
C ILE A 278 5.87 -2.04 -7.84
N ARG A 279 6.41 -3.26 -7.91
CA ARG A 279 7.39 -3.76 -6.92
C ARG A 279 8.69 -2.95 -6.91
N ASP A 280 9.17 -2.48 -8.06
CA ASP A 280 10.33 -1.59 -8.12
C ASP A 280 9.99 -0.24 -7.50
N LEU A 281 8.82 0.32 -7.81
CA LEU A 281 8.35 1.59 -7.24
C LEU A 281 8.13 1.53 -5.72
N VAL A 282 7.59 0.42 -5.20
CA VAL A 282 7.49 0.15 -3.76
C VAL A 282 8.87 0.16 -3.12
N GLY A 283 9.85 -0.53 -3.72
CA GLY A 283 11.22 -0.53 -3.24
C GLY A 283 11.87 0.87 -3.26
N LEU A 284 11.67 1.64 -4.33
CA LEU A 284 12.26 2.98 -4.45
C LEU A 284 11.61 3.97 -3.48
N ILE A 285 10.27 4.03 -3.44
CA ILE A 285 9.54 4.90 -2.51
C ILE A 285 9.96 4.61 -1.07
N ALA A 286 10.16 3.34 -0.71
CA ALA A 286 10.60 2.94 0.63
C ALA A 286 11.96 3.53 1.05
N GLU A 287 12.80 3.94 0.09
CA GLU A 287 14.10 4.58 0.31
C GLU A 287 14.07 6.11 0.16
N CYS A 288 12.90 6.70 -0.14
CA CYS A 288 12.75 8.15 -0.11
C CYS A 288 12.58 8.65 1.33
N ASP A 289 13.21 9.78 1.64
CA ASP A 289 13.01 10.54 2.89
C ASP A 289 11.65 11.27 2.88
N LEU A 290 11.17 11.64 1.68
CA LEU A 290 9.89 12.32 1.47
C LEU A 290 9.21 11.85 0.17
N TYR A 291 7.89 11.76 0.18
CA TYR A 291 7.06 11.73 -1.02
C TYR A 291 6.24 13.02 -1.14
N VAL A 292 6.11 13.57 -2.35
CA VAL A 292 5.20 14.67 -2.69
C VAL A 292 4.44 14.36 -3.98
N GLY A 293 3.13 14.54 -4.04
CA GLY A 293 2.41 14.36 -5.31
C GLY A 293 0.89 14.37 -5.25
N ASN A 294 0.27 14.15 -6.41
CA ASN A 294 -1.19 14.11 -6.57
C ASN A 294 -1.85 12.99 -5.73
N ASP A 295 -3.14 13.14 -5.37
CA ASP A 295 -3.99 12.12 -4.72
C ASP A 295 -4.16 10.84 -5.58
N THR A 296 -3.19 9.92 -5.43
CA THR A 296 -2.98 8.77 -6.32
C THR A 296 -2.52 7.53 -5.56
N GLY A 297 -2.36 6.40 -6.27
CA GLY A 297 -1.82 5.17 -5.68
C GLY A 297 -0.43 5.33 -5.06
N PHE A 298 0.44 6.17 -5.62
CA PHE A 298 1.81 6.37 -5.10
C PHE A 298 1.82 7.09 -3.75
N LEU A 299 0.96 8.09 -3.55
CA LEU A 299 0.78 8.77 -2.26
C LEU A 299 0.42 7.77 -1.14
N ASN A 300 -0.48 6.84 -1.46
CA ASN A 300 -0.92 5.83 -0.50
C ASN A 300 0.15 4.75 -0.28
N ILE A 301 0.92 4.37 -1.31
CA ILE A 301 2.09 3.48 -1.17
C ILE A 301 3.14 4.11 -0.24
N ALA A 302 3.47 5.40 -0.41
CA ALA A 302 4.44 6.10 0.44
C ALA A 302 4.03 6.07 1.91
N ALA A 303 2.80 6.47 2.21
CA ALA A 303 2.28 6.44 3.57
C ALA A 303 2.30 5.00 4.16
N ALA A 304 1.89 3.99 3.40
CA ALA A 304 1.93 2.59 3.86
C ALA A 304 3.35 2.05 4.07
N LEU A 305 4.37 2.64 3.44
CA LEU A 305 5.79 2.31 3.64
C LEU A 305 6.44 3.07 4.80
N ASP A 306 5.65 3.80 5.60
CA ASP A 306 6.06 4.71 6.67
C ASP A 306 6.86 5.94 6.17
N VAL A 307 6.80 6.23 4.88
CA VAL A 307 7.44 7.41 4.27
C VAL A 307 6.53 8.63 4.43
N PRO A 308 7.04 9.77 4.94
CA PRO A 308 6.29 11.01 5.00
C PRO A 308 5.73 11.41 3.63
N ALA A 309 4.44 11.73 3.55
CA ALA A 309 3.76 11.83 2.28
C ALA A 309 2.93 13.13 2.16
N VAL A 310 3.41 14.10 1.38
CA VAL A 310 2.69 15.35 1.11
C VAL A 310 1.75 15.14 -0.08
N GLY A 311 0.44 15.10 0.20
CA GLY A 311 -0.60 14.86 -0.81
C GLY A 311 -1.25 16.15 -1.30
N LEU A 312 -1.37 16.31 -2.61
CA LEU A 312 -2.03 17.47 -3.22
C LEU A 312 -3.52 17.18 -3.48
N PHE A 313 -4.39 17.91 -2.77
CA PHE A 313 -5.84 17.68 -2.74
C PHE A 313 -6.61 18.88 -3.26
N GLY A 314 -6.66 19.06 -4.58
CA GLY A 314 -7.50 20.05 -5.27
C GLY A 314 -8.64 19.44 -6.09
N GLY A 315 -8.59 18.12 -6.38
CA GLY A 315 -9.59 17.39 -7.15
C GLY A 315 -10.48 16.45 -6.34
N SER A 316 -10.20 16.30 -5.05
CA SER A 316 -10.82 15.34 -4.13
C SER A 316 -10.57 15.78 -2.69
N PRO A 317 -11.49 15.50 -1.75
CA PRO A 317 -11.22 15.71 -0.33
C PRO A 317 -10.19 14.70 0.19
N PRO A 318 -9.29 15.09 1.12
CA PRO A 318 -8.32 14.18 1.70
C PRO A 318 -8.99 13.09 2.55
N LEU A 319 -8.41 11.89 2.51
CA LEU A 319 -8.85 10.76 3.33
C LEU A 319 -8.05 10.73 4.64
N GLY A 320 -8.63 11.19 5.74
CA GLY A 320 -8.02 11.19 7.08
C GLY A 320 -7.92 9.80 7.74
N HIS A 321 -7.39 8.83 7.00
CA HIS A 321 -7.23 7.42 7.42
C HIS A 321 -5.78 7.06 7.76
N ASP A 322 -4.81 7.84 7.27
CA ASP A 322 -3.39 7.66 7.53
C ASP A 322 -2.79 9.03 7.94
N PRO A 323 -2.26 9.17 9.17
CA PRO A 323 -1.74 10.44 9.67
C PRO A 323 -0.40 10.86 9.03
N ARG A 324 0.25 9.97 8.27
CA ARG A 324 1.50 10.27 7.54
C ARG A 324 1.23 11.05 6.25
N ILE A 325 -0.01 11.02 5.76
CA ILE A 325 -0.45 11.85 4.63
C ILE A 325 -0.70 13.25 5.16
N LEU A 326 0.19 14.18 4.80
CA LEU A 326 0.04 15.62 5.05
C LEU A 326 -0.73 16.24 3.88
N PRO A 327 -2.01 16.63 4.05
CA PRO A 327 -2.81 17.15 2.94
C PRO A 327 -2.53 18.63 2.69
N VAL A 328 -2.15 18.96 1.45
CA VAL A 328 -2.13 20.34 0.97
C VAL A 328 -3.44 20.61 0.22
N LEU A 329 -4.14 21.64 0.68
CA LEU A 329 -5.42 22.13 0.16
C LEU A 329 -5.23 23.53 -0.48
N PRO A 330 -6.18 23.99 -1.32
CA PRO A 330 -6.22 25.36 -1.80
C PRO A 330 -6.15 26.40 -0.68
N GLU A 331 -5.34 27.45 -0.88
CA GLU A 331 -5.10 28.49 0.13
C GLU A 331 -6.27 29.48 0.26
N ASP A 332 -7.14 29.56 -0.75
CA ASP A 332 -8.36 30.37 -0.77
C ASP A 332 -9.49 29.83 0.15
N GLY A 333 -9.22 28.76 0.90
CA GLY A 333 -10.20 28.09 1.76
C GLY A 333 -11.21 27.23 1.01
N SER A 334 -11.04 27.02 -0.30
CA SER A 334 -11.88 26.11 -1.08
C SER A 334 -11.87 24.71 -0.49
N ARG A 335 -13.04 24.09 -0.45
CA ARG A 335 -13.23 22.72 0.04
C ARG A 335 -13.35 21.77 -1.16
N PRO A 336 -12.33 20.96 -1.47
CA PRO A 336 -12.40 20.06 -2.62
C PRO A 336 -13.52 19.03 -2.47
N TRP A 337 -14.26 18.82 -3.55
CA TRP A 337 -15.10 17.64 -3.74
C TRP A 337 -14.53 16.81 -4.89
N TYR A 338 -14.96 15.55 -4.99
CA TYR A 338 -14.50 14.68 -6.08
C TYR A 338 -14.92 15.24 -7.45
N GLY A 339 -13.93 15.59 -8.29
CA GLY A 339 -14.14 16.27 -9.57
C GLY A 339 -14.07 17.80 -9.52
N SER A 340 -13.68 18.40 -8.39
CA SER A 340 -13.46 19.86 -8.31
C SER A 340 -12.23 20.30 -9.12
N PRO A 341 -12.27 21.47 -9.79
CA PRO A 341 -11.16 21.97 -10.59
C PRO A 341 -10.27 22.91 -9.76
N PHE A 342 -9.76 22.48 -8.60
CA PHE A 342 -9.01 23.35 -7.68
C PHE A 342 -7.52 22.98 -7.54
N MET A 343 -6.99 22.06 -8.36
CA MET A 343 -5.56 21.74 -8.35
C MET A 343 -4.69 22.96 -8.66
N ASP A 344 -5.16 23.84 -9.54
CA ASP A 344 -4.50 25.09 -9.91
C ASP A 344 -4.40 26.12 -8.80
N ARG A 345 -5.26 26.01 -7.77
CA ARG A 345 -5.31 26.86 -6.56
C ARG A 345 -4.37 26.42 -5.44
N ILE A 346 -3.67 25.31 -5.61
CA ILE A 346 -2.60 24.89 -4.72
C ILE A 346 -1.31 25.54 -5.23
N SER A 347 -0.80 26.55 -4.53
CA SER A 347 0.42 27.25 -4.92
C SER A 347 1.68 26.41 -4.74
N VAL A 348 2.72 26.73 -5.50
CA VAL A 348 4.05 26.12 -5.32
C VAL A 348 4.64 26.52 -3.96
N ASP A 349 4.44 27.77 -3.51
CA ASP A 349 4.88 28.25 -2.20
C ASP A 349 4.36 27.39 -1.05
N ARG A 350 3.06 27.06 -1.06
CA ARG A 350 2.45 26.25 -0.01
C ARG A 350 3.02 24.83 0.03
N VAL A 351 3.23 24.22 -1.13
CA VAL A 351 3.79 22.86 -1.23
C VAL A 351 5.27 22.85 -0.83
N VAL A 352 6.06 23.85 -1.26
CA VAL A 352 7.46 24.02 -0.85
C VAL A 352 7.57 24.20 0.66
N ALA A 353 6.72 25.02 1.28
CA ALA A 353 6.75 25.23 2.73
C ALA A 353 6.47 23.94 3.51
N VAL A 354 5.41 23.19 3.16
CA VAL A 354 5.04 21.94 3.84
C VAL A 354 6.06 20.82 3.59
N ALA A 355 6.60 20.72 2.38
CA ALA A 355 7.64 19.73 2.05
C ALA A 355 8.99 20.07 2.71
N GLY A 356 9.38 21.35 2.74
CA GLY A 356 10.59 21.84 3.40
C GLY A 356 10.56 21.61 4.91
N GLU A 357 9.51 22.05 5.59
CA GLU A 357 9.30 21.80 7.03
C GLU A 357 9.40 20.29 7.34
N ARG A 358 8.90 19.43 6.45
CA ARG A 358 9.02 17.99 6.64
C ARG A 358 10.45 17.47 6.46
N LEU A 359 11.20 17.93 5.45
CA LEU A 359 12.62 17.59 5.26
C LEU A 359 13.50 18.10 6.41
N GLU A 360 13.22 19.29 6.92
CA GLU A 360 13.89 19.85 8.11
C GLU A 360 13.66 18.96 9.35
N SER A 361 12.43 18.45 9.54
CA SER A 361 12.09 17.56 10.66
C SER A 361 12.72 16.15 10.62
N LEU A 362 13.49 15.83 9.58
CA LEU A 362 14.20 14.56 9.40
C LEU A 362 15.73 14.69 9.63
N ARG A 363 16.23 15.90 9.92
CA ARG A 363 17.63 16.20 10.24
C ARG A 363 17.87 16.22 11.75
#